data_AF-A0A953R1I5-F1
#
_entry.id   AF-A0A953R1I5-F1
#
_cell.length_a   1.000
_cell.length_b   1.000
_cell.length_c   1.000
_cell.angle_alpha   90.00
_cell.angle_beta   90.00
_cell.angle_gamma   90.00
#
_symmetry.space_group_name_H-M   'P 1'
#
loop_
_entity.id
_entity.type
_entity.pdbx_description
1 polymer ?
#
loop_
_entity_poly.entity_id
_entity_poly.type
_entity_poly.pdbx_seq_one_letter_code
_entity_poly.pdbx_strand_id
1 'polypeptide(L)'
;MRIALRRILFPRFVRRPINRFARSPFGRLVRHFLARMVAPSGSAGEDSASTEFELGVGGLLGLLAAPGAFGCFLMLDKYSSFLNWLRGRLHQDLLLTSLPDKYLFLSLAMAVTGIVTVLKWDQILPDSQDYLNLAPLPIRPRNILLANAAAILIAVVTVAVDVNALPAVLFPLFVTAAAHTSFAGTVQFVAIHAASVLLASFFTICGVFALLGTLSALLPREAFRACSSWVRAVILLALLALLPTGFAGTALVRSLEHDPHSALRFLPPLWYLGLYQSLQHRASPVLAALGQRGLVAVGAVFALMVVSYALSYRRRFAGVLEGGRRPAEQRLFAVVLFVLDLFPRRASGFQRACHRFVVRALLRNETHRLALAVPIGLGWMLAFQDIHSAPPPVLWGAPPAVELLRAPLAAAYLLILGLRLAFELPAGVSANWIFRAILDPRENETLPVARLVIVSFLAPVVLLPAFVLSYTTAGFPSSVLQTLYVLALSLCLIEVQLAGYRKVPLTCPVPGFRDNLLMLCLMQFLGYEAFTRGGAGLELWMLLHPAGFLLVPAWMAGAWYWNRRRIEEAREAGELEEGVTFENAPVRVVERLDL
;
A
#
# COMPACT_ATOMS: atom_id res chain seq x y z
N MET A 1 -16.07 25.52 22.57
CA MET A 1 -16.65 24.15 22.51
C MET A 1 -15.64 22.99 22.55
N ARG A 2 -14.45 23.09 21.92
CA ARG A 2 -13.40 22.03 21.95
C ARG A 2 -12.82 21.69 23.35
N ILE A 3 -12.83 22.63 24.29
CA ILE A 3 -12.33 22.42 25.67
C ILE A 3 -13.37 21.70 26.55
N ALA A 4 -14.67 21.87 26.24
CA ALA A 4 -15.77 21.25 26.98
C ALA A 4 -15.96 19.78 26.59
N LEU A 5 -15.91 19.42 25.30
CA LEU A 5 -15.95 18.01 24.87
C LEU A 5 -14.76 17.19 25.37
N ARG A 6 -13.56 17.80 25.42
CA ARG A 6 -12.37 17.16 26.01
C ARG A 6 -12.52 16.87 27.51
N ARG A 7 -13.42 17.52 28.24
CA ARG A 7 -13.65 17.28 29.68
C ARG A 7 -14.62 16.13 29.94
N ILE A 8 -15.44 15.74 28.96
CA ILE A 8 -16.52 14.76 29.13
C ILE A 8 -16.05 13.34 28.80
N LEU A 9 -15.12 13.17 27.85
CA LEU A 9 -14.67 11.85 27.39
C LEU A 9 -13.55 11.18 28.22
N PHE A 10 -12.91 11.89 29.16
CA PHE A 10 -11.87 11.32 30.02
C PHE A 10 -12.00 11.82 31.47
N PRO A 11 -12.35 10.96 32.45
CA PRO A 11 -12.56 11.38 33.83
C PRO A 11 -11.28 11.99 34.46
N ARG A 12 -11.46 12.98 35.35
CA ARG A 12 -10.37 13.73 36.04
C ARG A 12 -9.34 12.82 36.74
N PHE A 13 -9.73 11.61 37.12
CA PHE A 13 -8.89 10.60 37.75
C PHE A 13 -7.79 10.05 36.84
N VAL A 14 -8.05 9.95 35.53
CA VAL A 14 -7.07 9.44 34.54
C VAL A 14 -6.10 10.55 34.08
N ARG A 15 -6.54 11.81 34.09
CA ARG A 15 -5.74 12.95 33.63
C ARG A 15 -4.59 13.35 34.56
N ARG A 16 -4.80 13.30 35.88
CA ARG A 16 -3.77 13.68 36.87
C ARG A 16 -2.51 12.79 36.79
N PRO A 17 -2.61 11.45 36.76
CA PRO A 17 -1.43 10.60 36.64
C PRO A 17 -0.75 10.74 35.27
N ILE A 18 -1.52 10.83 34.17
CA ILE A 18 -0.96 11.04 32.82
C ILE A 18 -0.18 12.36 32.74
N ASN A 19 -0.71 13.44 33.29
CA ASN A 19 -0.03 14.74 33.28
C ASN A 19 1.20 14.78 34.20
N ARG A 20 1.20 14.04 35.33
CA ARG A 20 2.41 13.87 36.16
C ARG A 20 3.47 13.07 35.43
N PHE A 21 3.09 11.95 34.82
CA PHE A 21 3.99 11.11 34.03
C PHE A 21 4.59 11.91 32.86
N ALA A 22 3.76 12.61 32.08
CA ALA A 22 4.20 13.44 30.96
C ALA A 22 5.14 14.60 31.35
N ARG A 23 5.10 15.05 32.61
CA ARG A 23 6.00 16.10 33.12
C ARG A 23 7.33 15.57 33.63
N SER A 24 7.41 14.28 33.97
CA SER A 24 8.66 13.61 34.34
C SER A 24 9.66 13.61 33.18
N PRO A 25 10.99 13.59 33.43
CA PRO A 25 11.99 13.57 32.37
C PRO A 25 11.81 12.36 31.43
N PHE A 26 11.45 11.19 31.98
CA PHE A 26 11.15 10.00 31.19
C PHE A 26 9.91 10.17 30.32
N GLY A 27 8.80 10.69 30.86
CA GLY A 27 7.58 10.92 30.09
C GLY A 27 7.72 12.01 29.03
N ARG A 28 8.60 13.00 29.21
CA ARG A 28 8.95 13.96 28.16
C ARG A 28 9.66 13.28 26.98
N LEU A 29 10.58 12.36 27.25
CA LEU A 29 11.23 11.54 26.21
C LEU A 29 10.22 10.66 25.47
N VAL A 30 9.33 9.97 26.19
CA VAL A 30 8.25 9.17 25.60
C VAL A 30 7.37 10.03 24.70
N ARG A 31 6.96 11.22 25.18
CA ARG A 31 6.16 12.17 24.39
C ARG A 31 6.90 12.67 23.16
N HIS A 32 8.21 12.90 23.25
CA HIS A 32 9.02 13.35 22.11
C HIS A 32 9.04 12.28 21.01
N PHE A 33 9.34 11.02 21.36
CA PHE A 33 9.29 9.90 20.40
C PHE A 33 7.90 9.68 19.82
N LEU A 34 6.85 9.78 20.64
CA LEU A 34 5.47 9.63 20.18
C LEU A 34 5.06 10.76 19.23
N ALA A 35 5.46 12.01 19.50
CA ALA A 35 5.23 13.13 18.60
C ALA A 35 5.95 12.93 17.26
N ARG A 36 7.17 12.39 17.28
CA ARG A 36 7.94 12.07 16.07
C ARG A 36 7.28 10.99 15.20
N MET A 37 6.77 9.91 15.79
CA MET A 37 6.07 8.85 15.04
C MET A 37 4.79 9.34 14.35
N VAL A 38 4.17 10.35 14.94
CA VAL A 38 2.92 10.94 14.43
C VAL A 38 3.20 12.07 13.43
N ALA A 39 4.37 12.72 13.51
CA ALA A 39 4.74 13.80 12.61
C ALA A 39 4.76 13.32 11.13
N PRO A 40 4.25 14.16 10.20
CA PRO A 40 4.35 13.88 8.77
C PRO A 40 5.81 13.72 8.35
N SER A 41 6.07 12.78 7.43
CA SER A 41 7.41 12.35 6.99
C SER A 41 8.22 13.40 6.20
N GLY A 42 7.93 14.69 6.36
CA GLY A 42 8.55 15.79 5.61
C GLY A 42 8.64 17.13 6.33
N SER A 43 8.23 17.24 7.60
CA SER A 43 8.26 18.50 8.36
C SER A 43 9.60 18.80 9.05
N ALA A 44 10.69 18.13 8.65
CA ALA A 44 12.03 18.39 9.18
C ALA A 44 12.70 19.65 8.56
N GLY A 45 12.03 20.33 7.62
CA GLY A 45 12.36 21.69 7.22
C GLY A 45 11.17 22.58 7.53
N GLU A 46 11.36 23.51 8.46
CA GLU A 46 10.45 24.63 8.66
C GLU A 46 10.30 25.38 7.32
N ASP A 47 9.10 25.36 6.74
CA ASP A 47 8.57 26.46 5.94
C ASP A 47 7.04 26.44 6.03
N SER A 48 6.55 27.43 6.76
CA SER A 48 5.19 27.68 7.20
C SER A 48 4.26 28.19 6.06
N ALA A 49 4.22 27.50 4.92
CA ALA A 49 3.36 27.89 3.79
C ALA A 49 2.58 26.75 3.11
N SER A 50 2.73 25.49 3.53
CA SER A 50 1.94 24.35 3.03
C SER A 50 1.02 23.73 4.10
N THR A 51 0.69 24.53 5.11
CA THR A 51 -0.12 24.20 6.29
C THR A 51 -1.60 24.04 5.97
N GLU A 52 -1.94 23.19 5.02
CA GLU A 52 -3.34 23.09 4.60
C GLU A 52 -3.89 21.67 4.61
N PHE A 53 -3.05 20.63 4.60
CA PHE A 53 -3.48 19.25 4.84
C PHE A 53 -2.57 18.51 5.84
N GLU A 54 -2.36 19.11 7.02
CA GLU A 54 -2.13 18.27 8.18
C GLU A 54 -3.45 17.57 8.50
N LEU A 55 -3.67 16.36 7.95
CA LEU A 55 -4.60 15.43 8.59
C LEU A 55 -4.10 15.29 10.02
N GLY A 56 -4.71 16.04 10.93
CA GLY A 56 -4.40 15.93 12.34
C GLY A 56 -4.53 14.47 12.74
N VAL A 57 -3.82 14.05 13.79
CA VAL A 57 -3.75 12.66 14.25
C VAL A 57 -5.10 11.94 14.20
N GLY A 58 -6.19 12.62 14.55
CA GLY A 58 -7.55 12.08 14.49
C GLY A 58 -8.09 11.79 13.07
N GLY A 59 -7.74 12.57 12.05
CA GLY A 59 -8.11 12.29 10.66
C GLY A 59 -7.39 11.07 10.10
N LEU A 60 -6.11 10.89 10.44
CA LEU A 60 -5.34 9.69 10.07
C LEU A 60 -5.93 8.42 10.71
N LEU A 61 -6.24 8.49 12.01
CA LEU A 61 -6.89 7.41 12.76
C LEU A 61 -8.29 7.11 12.20
N GLY A 62 -9.10 8.15 11.95
CA GLY A 62 -10.43 8.00 11.34
C GLY A 62 -10.39 7.33 9.97
N LEU A 63 -9.42 7.67 9.12
CA LEU A 63 -9.21 7.02 7.83
C LEU A 63 -8.82 5.55 7.99
N LEU A 64 -8.02 5.22 9.00
CA LEU A 64 -7.57 3.86 9.26
C LEU A 64 -8.68 2.95 9.82
N ALA A 65 -9.61 3.51 10.60
CA ALA A 65 -10.78 2.81 11.11
C ALA A 65 -11.90 2.61 10.07
N ALA A 66 -11.90 3.43 8.99
CA ALA A 66 -12.98 3.45 8.00
C ALA A 66 -13.24 2.11 7.28
N PRO A 67 -12.23 1.34 6.82
CA PRO A 67 -12.48 0.06 6.13
C PRO A 67 -13.21 -0.96 7.02
N GLY A 68 -12.84 -1.03 8.30
CA GLY A 68 -13.50 -1.92 9.26
C GLY A 68 -14.94 -1.51 9.52
N ALA A 69 -15.18 -0.21 9.73
CA ALA A 69 -16.53 0.33 9.93
C ALA A 69 -17.41 0.10 8.70
N PHE A 70 -16.90 0.40 7.50
CA PHE A 70 -17.61 0.17 6.25
C PHE A 70 -17.93 -1.31 6.02
N GLY A 71 -16.99 -2.21 6.35
CA GLY A 71 -17.22 -3.66 6.33
C GLY A 71 -18.39 -4.08 7.22
N CYS A 72 -18.54 -3.50 8.42
CA CYS A 72 -19.70 -3.76 9.27
C CYS A 72 -21.01 -3.26 8.64
N PHE A 73 -21.01 -2.08 8.01
CA PHE A 73 -22.21 -1.53 7.37
C PHE A 73 -22.63 -2.32 6.12
N LEU A 74 -21.68 -2.77 5.30
CA LEU A 74 -21.99 -3.66 4.17
C LEU A 74 -22.65 -4.97 4.61
N MET A 75 -22.25 -5.48 5.78
CA MET A 75 -22.79 -6.71 6.35
C MET A 75 -24.15 -6.53 7.02
N LEU A 76 -24.66 -5.30 7.15
CA LEU A 76 -26.00 -5.03 7.67
C LEU A 76 -27.07 -5.72 6.81
N ASP A 77 -26.90 -5.76 5.48
CA ASP A 77 -27.82 -6.47 4.60
C ASP A 77 -27.88 -7.98 4.88
N LYS A 78 -26.75 -8.56 5.28
CA LYS A 78 -26.61 -10.00 5.56
C LYS A 78 -27.16 -10.39 6.94
N TYR A 79 -26.98 -9.52 7.94
CA TYR A 79 -27.30 -9.83 9.35
C TYR A 79 -28.51 -9.09 9.92
N SER A 80 -29.14 -8.16 9.18
CA SER A 80 -30.32 -7.46 9.66
C SER A 80 -31.46 -8.43 9.96
N SER A 81 -31.97 -8.39 11.20
CA SER A 81 -33.11 -9.18 11.65
C SER A 81 -34.35 -8.90 10.81
N PHE A 82 -34.58 -7.64 10.44
CA PHE A 82 -35.68 -7.22 9.57
C PHE A 82 -35.55 -7.80 8.16
N LEU A 83 -34.37 -7.72 7.55
CA LEU A 83 -34.15 -8.26 6.19
C LEU A 83 -34.19 -9.79 6.17
N ASN A 84 -33.68 -10.45 7.22
CA ASN A 84 -33.76 -11.90 7.34
C ASN A 84 -35.19 -12.39 7.61
N TRP A 85 -36.00 -11.63 8.35
CA TRP A 85 -37.44 -11.85 8.46
C TRP A 85 -38.12 -11.73 7.10
N LEU A 86 -37.85 -10.66 6.34
CA LEU A 86 -38.42 -10.41 5.01
C LEU A 86 -38.00 -11.48 3.98
N ARG A 87 -36.81 -12.07 4.13
CA ARG A 87 -36.28 -13.16 3.30
C ARG A 87 -36.70 -14.57 3.77
N GLY A 88 -37.44 -14.69 4.87
CA GLY A 88 -37.87 -15.99 5.44
C GLY A 88 -36.73 -16.85 6.03
N ARG A 89 -35.59 -16.25 6.40
CA ARG A 89 -34.36 -16.97 6.85
C ARG A 89 -34.15 -16.91 8.37
N LEU A 90 -35.20 -17.12 9.17
CA LEU A 90 -35.15 -16.93 10.63
C LEU A 90 -34.46 -18.06 11.41
N HIS A 91 -34.25 -19.24 10.82
CA HIS A 91 -33.78 -20.45 11.53
C HIS A 91 -32.33 -20.87 11.19
N GLN A 92 -31.50 -19.98 10.65
CA GLN A 92 -30.10 -20.30 10.37
C GLN A 92 -29.21 -19.99 11.57
N ASP A 93 -28.27 -20.88 11.88
CA ASP A 93 -27.20 -20.65 12.85
C ASP A 93 -26.27 -19.52 12.39
N LEU A 94 -26.62 -18.29 12.74
CA LEU A 94 -25.90 -17.06 12.38
C LEU A 94 -24.43 -17.05 12.87
N LEU A 95 -24.13 -17.84 13.90
CA LEU A 95 -22.78 -18.01 14.44
C LEU A 95 -21.87 -18.87 13.55
N LEU A 96 -22.45 -19.80 12.78
CA LEU A 96 -21.72 -20.63 11.80
C LEU A 96 -21.62 -19.90 10.45
N THR A 97 -22.69 -19.23 10.02
CA THR A 97 -22.70 -18.46 8.77
C THR A 97 -21.79 -17.23 8.81
N SER A 98 -21.42 -16.76 10.00
CA SER A 98 -20.47 -15.67 10.22
C SER A 98 -19.00 -16.06 10.21
N LEU A 99 -18.66 -17.35 10.03
CA LEU A 99 -17.27 -17.81 9.92
C LEU A 99 -16.44 -17.07 8.85
N PRO A 100 -16.89 -16.90 7.58
CA PRO A 100 -16.12 -16.15 6.59
C PRO A 100 -15.91 -14.69 6.99
N ASP A 101 -16.89 -14.07 7.66
CA ASP A 101 -16.80 -12.66 8.03
C ASP A 101 -15.87 -12.47 9.24
N LYS A 102 -15.84 -13.43 10.18
CA LYS A 102 -14.82 -13.49 11.25
C LYS A 102 -13.42 -13.53 10.64
N TYR A 103 -13.21 -14.34 9.60
CA TYR A 103 -11.94 -14.40 8.88
C TYR A 103 -11.61 -13.08 8.17
N LEU A 104 -12.58 -12.45 7.51
CA LEU A 104 -12.42 -11.15 6.85
C LEU A 104 -11.97 -10.06 7.82
N PHE A 105 -12.58 -9.95 9.00
CA PHE A 105 -12.17 -8.96 10.00
C PHE A 105 -10.76 -9.24 10.54
N LEU A 106 -10.39 -10.52 10.73
CA LEU A 106 -9.04 -10.89 11.11
C LEU A 106 -8.01 -10.54 10.03
N SER A 107 -8.27 -10.87 8.76
CA SER A 107 -7.35 -10.55 7.66
C SER A 107 -7.23 -9.04 7.44
N LEU A 108 -8.33 -8.30 7.51
CA LEU A 108 -8.35 -6.84 7.42
C LEU A 108 -7.56 -6.20 8.55
N ALA A 109 -7.80 -6.60 9.80
CA ALA A 109 -7.11 -6.06 10.97
C ALA A 109 -5.59 -6.30 10.91
N MET A 110 -5.18 -7.49 10.47
CA MET A 110 -3.77 -7.82 10.25
C MET A 110 -3.16 -7.00 9.12
N ALA A 111 -3.82 -6.94 7.95
CA ALA A 111 -3.33 -6.20 6.80
C ALA A 111 -3.16 -4.71 7.09
N VAL A 112 -4.19 -4.05 7.63
CA VAL A 112 -4.18 -2.60 7.92
C VAL A 112 -3.10 -2.25 8.95
N THR A 113 -3.04 -2.98 10.07
CA THR A 113 -2.04 -2.71 11.12
C THR A 113 -0.61 -3.04 10.68
N GLY A 114 -0.43 -4.10 9.88
CA GLY A 114 0.86 -4.43 9.27
C GLY A 114 1.32 -3.37 8.27
N ILE A 115 0.44 -2.90 7.38
CA ILE A 115 0.77 -1.88 6.37
C ILE A 115 1.24 -0.60 7.05
N VAL A 116 0.49 -0.12 8.05
CA VAL A 116 0.89 1.06 8.83
C VAL A 116 2.26 0.87 9.48
N THR A 117 2.51 -0.31 10.06
CA THR A 117 3.79 -0.62 10.72
C THR A 117 4.95 -0.56 9.73
N VAL A 118 4.79 -1.12 8.53
CA VAL A 118 5.83 -1.10 7.50
C VAL A 118 6.07 0.32 6.97
N LEU A 119 5.00 1.09 6.72
CA LEU A 119 5.10 2.46 6.20
C LEU A 119 5.74 3.42 7.21
N LYS A 120 5.50 3.22 8.51
CA LYS A 120 6.03 4.08 9.58
C LYS A 120 7.35 3.62 10.18
N TRP A 121 7.92 2.51 9.70
CA TRP A 121 9.11 1.89 10.28
C TRP A 121 10.30 2.85 10.48
N ASP A 122 10.61 3.73 9.52
CA ASP A 122 11.77 4.64 9.62
C ASP A 122 11.67 5.63 10.78
N GLN A 123 10.44 5.98 11.19
CA GLN A 123 10.19 6.90 12.29
C GLN A 123 10.27 6.22 13.66
N ILE A 124 10.26 4.88 13.68
CA ILE A 124 10.19 4.09 14.91
C ILE A 124 11.58 3.84 15.53
N LEU A 125 12.61 3.76 14.68
CA LEU A 125 14.00 3.71 15.15
C LEU A 125 14.57 5.12 15.37
N PRO A 126 15.42 5.32 16.39
CA PRO A 126 16.14 6.59 16.58
C PRO A 126 17.01 6.86 15.36
N ASP A 127 16.88 8.05 14.78
CA ASP A 127 17.69 8.45 13.62
C ASP A 127 19.02 9.08 14.07
N SER A 128 19.94 9.31 13.11
CA SER A 128 21.21 9.99 13.40
C SER A 128 21.03 11.38 14.00
N GLN A 129 19.95 12.07 13.65
CA GLN A 129 19.64 13.39 14.20
C GLN A 129 19.21 13.31 15.68
N ASP A 130 18.39 12.32 16.06
CA ASP A 130 18.03 12.07 17.46
C ASP A 130 19.26 11.73 18.29
N TYR A 131 20.20 10.98 17.70
CA TYR A 131 21.47 10.68 18.34
C TYR A 131 22.28 11.96 18.58
N LEU A 132 22.49 12.80 17.56
CA LEU A 132 23.26 14.04 17.71
C LEU A 132 22.64 15.00 18.73
N ASN A 133 21.31 15.00 18.86
CA ASN A 133 20.60 15.86 19.81
C ASN A 133 20.58 15.28 21.24
N LEU A 134 20.45 13.96 21.39
CA LEU A 134 20.28 13.32 22.70
C LEU A 134 21.60 12.82 23.32
N ALA A 135 22.61 12.49 22.50
CA ALA A 135 23.89 12.00 22.98
C ALA A 135 24.68 13.02 23.83
N PRO A 136 24.63 14.34 23.55
CA PRO A 136 25.29 15.35 24.40
C PRO A 136 24.62 15.55 25.76
N LEU A 137 23.36 15.12 25.93
CA LEU A 137 22.62 15.30 27.17
C LEU A 137 23.06 14.25 28.22
N PRO A 138 23.08 14.59 29.52
CA PRO A 138 23.46 13.68 30.60
C PRO A 138 22.34 12.66 30.91
N ILE A 139 21.87 11.93 29.90
CA ILE A 139 20.78 10.96 29.96
C ILE A 139 21.38 9.56 29.75
N ARG A 140 21.08 8.64 30.66
CA ARG A 140 21.52 7.24 30.52
C ARG A 140 20.93 6.63 29.23
N PRO A 141 21.73 5.97 28.37
CA PRO A 141 21.23 5.33 27.14
C PRO A 141 20.07 4.35 27.36
N ARG A 142 20.06 3.64 28.50
CA ARG A 142 18.96 2.76 28.90
C ARG A 142 17.62 3.49 29.01
N ASN A 143 17.60 4.73 29.47
CA ASN A 143 16.37 5.51 29.59
C ASN A 143 15.86 5.98 28.23
N ILE A 144 16.76 6.27 27.29
CA ILE A 144 16.40 6.60 25.90
C ILE A 144 15.77 5.38 25.23
N LEU A 145 16.39 4.20 25.41
CA LEU A 145 15.87 2.92 24.90
C LEU A 145 14.49 2.59 25.47
N LEU A 146 14.32 2.65 26.79
CA LEU A 146 13.05 2.35 27.45
C LEU A 146 11.97 3.37 27.08
N ALA A 147 12.33 4.65 26.94
CA ALA A 147 11.37 5.68 26.53
C ALA A 147 10.89 5.45 25.09
N ASN A 148 11.80 5.11 24.17
CA ASN A 148 11.41 4.78 22.80
C ASN A 148 10.58 3.48 22.76
N ALA A 149 11.01 2.41 23.45
CA ALA A 149 10.23 1.17 23.53
C ALA A 149 8.81 1.39 24.09
N ALA A 150 8.66 2.23 25.12
CA ALA A 150 7.36 2.60 25.64
C ALA A 150 6.53 3.41 24.62
N ALA A 151 7.15 4.34 23.89
CA ALA A 151 6.48 5.09 22.83
C ALA A 151 5.98 4.17 21.70
N ILE A 152 6.80 3.20 21.28
CA ILE A 152 6.42 2.17 20.29
C ILE A 152 5.23 1.38 20.81
N LEU A 153 5.31 0.83 22.02
CA LEU A 153 4.23 0.03 22.59
C LEU A 153 2.91 0.82 22.67
N ILE A 154 2.96 2.09 23.09
CA ILE A 154 1.78 2.97 23.12
C ILE A 154 1.23 3.18 21.70
N ALA A 155 2.08 3.48 20.71
CA ALA A 155 1.65 3.65 19.33
C ALA A 155 1.01 2.38 18.76
N VAL A 156 1.63 1.22 18.99
CA VAL A 156 1.14 -0.09 18.57
C VAL A 156 -0.24 -0.39 19.14
N VAL A 157 -0.42 -0.21 20.46
CA VAL A 157 -1.72 -0.43 21.12
C VAL A 157 -2.76 0.56 20.61
N THR A 158 -2.40 1.83 20.43
CA THR A 158 -3.33 2.87 19.94
C THR A 158 -3.84 2.53 18.55
N VAL A 159 -2.94 2.18 17.62
CA VAL A 159 -3.31 1.78 16.25
C VAL A 159 -4.13 0.49 16.23
N ALA A 160 -3.73 -0.52 16.99
CA ALA A 160 -4.47 -1.79 17.06
C ALA A 160 -5.88 -1.61 17.64
N VAL A 161 -6.05 -0.73 18.64
CA VAL A 161 -7.38 -0.43 19.19
C VAL A 161 -8.19 0.41 18.22
N ASP A 162 -7.61 1.44 17.60
CA ASP A 162 -8.30 2.35 16.69
C ASP A 162 -8.92 1.63 15.48
N VAL A 163 -8.14 0.78 14.80
CA VAL A 163 -8.60 0.00 13.64
C VAL A 163 -9.74 -0.93 13.99
N ASN A 164 -9.75 -1.46 15.21
CA ASN A 164 -10.62 -2.57 15.59
C ASN A 164 -11.76 -2.16 16.52
N ALA A 165 -11.75 -0.96 17.10
CA ALA A 165 -12.74 -0.54 18.09
C ALA A 165 -14.18 -0.58 17.56
N LEU A 166 -14.38 -0.09 16.33
CA LEU A 166 -15.70 -0.09 15.68
C LEU A 166 -16.14 -1.52 15.30
N PRO A 167 -15.35 -2.30 14.53
CA PRO A 167 -15.69 -3.70 14.24
C PRO A 167 -15.89 -4.56 15.49
N ALA A 168 -15.07 -4.36 16.52
CA ALA A 168 -15.12 -5.12 17.78
C ALA A 168 -16.52 -5.12 18.42
N VAL A 169 -17.26 -4.02 18.26
CA VAL A 169 -18.58 -3.82 18.86
C VAL A 169 -19.69 -4.04 17.84
N LEU A 170 -19.61 -3.43 16.65
CA LEU A 170 -20.70 -3.43 15.68
C LEU A 170 -20.95 -4.82 15.09
N PHE A 171 -19.91 -5.57 14.75
CA PHE A 171 -20.06 -6.88 14.12
C PHE A 171 -20.78 -7.90 15.04
N PRO A 172 -20.32 -8.15 16.28
CA PRO A 172 -21.03 -9.04 17.20
C PRO A 172 -22.46 -8.59 17.49
N LEU A 173 -22.69 -7.27 17.59
CA LEU A 173 -24.02 -6.71 17.84
C LEU A 173 -24.99 -7.05 16.69
N PHE A 174 -24.57 -6.88 15.44
CA PHE A 174 -25.41 -7.21 14.28
C PHE A 174 -25.70 -8.71 14.17
N VAL A 175 -24.72 -9.56 14.43
CA VAL A 175 -24.91 -11.02 14.37
C VAL A 175 -25.84 -11.51 15.48
N THR A 176 -25.68 -11.00 16.71
CA THR A 176 -26.46 -11.42 17.88
C THR A 176 -27.88 -10.86 17.90
N ALA A 177 -28.09 -9.65 17.36
CA ALA A 177 -29.42 -9.04 17.22
C ALA A 177 -30.38 -9.90 16.38
N ALA A 178 -29.85 -10.66 15.41
CA ALA A 178 -30.64 -11.59 14.62
C ALA A 178 -30.77 -12.99 15.24
N ALA A 179 -29.90 -13.36 16.19
CA ALA A 179 -29.78 -14.73 16.70
C ALA A 179 -30.54 -14.98 18.02
N HIS A 180 -31.36 -14.03 18.51
CA HIS A 180 -32.08 -14.12 19.79
C HIS A 180 -31.20 -14.61 20.98
N THR A 181 -29.94 -14.18 21.04
CA THR A 181 -29.01 -14.60 22.11
C THR A 181 -29.21 -13.79 23.40
N SER A 182 -28.90 -14.40 24.54
CA SER A 182 -28.89 -13.69 25.83
C SER A 182 -27.86 -12.54 25.83
N PHE A 183 -28.12 -11.50 26.63
CA PHE A 183 -27.20 -10.37 26.78
C PHE A 183 -25.77 -10.82 27.17
N ALA A 184 -25.67 -11.81 28.06
CA ALA A 184 -24.39 -12.41 28.45
C ALA A 184 -23.67 -13.06 27.25
N GLY A 185 -24.39 -13.75 26.36
CA GLY A 185 -23.84 -14.32 25.13
C GLY A 185 -23.32 -13.25 24.16
N THR A 186 -24.01 -12.10 24.08
CA THR A 186 -23.55 -10.96 23.27
C THR A 186 -22.27 -10.36 23.83
N VAL A 187 -22.19 -10.11 25.14
CA VAL A 187 -20.97 -9.60 25.80
C VAL A 187 -19.81 -10.57 25.62
N GLN A 188 -20.06 -11.88 25.76
CA GLN A 188 -19.04 -12.91 25.54
C GLN A 188 -18.55 -12.91 24.09
N PHE A 189 -19.45 -12.79 23.09
CA PHE A 189 -19.05 -12.68 21.69
C PHE A 189 -18.17 -11.45 21.49
N VAL A 190 -18.61 -10.26 21.94
CA VAL A 190 -17.83 -9.01 21.83
C VAL A 190 -16.43 -9.18 22.42
N ALA A 191 -16.32 -9.77 23.62
CA ALA A 191 -15.03 -10.01 24.26
C ALA A 191 -14.13 -10.96 23.45
N ILE A 192 -14.68 -12.07 22.95
CA ILE A 192 -13.93 -13.04 22.14
C ILE A 192 -13.49 -12.42 20.81
N HIS A 193 -14.37 -11.67 20.15
CA HIS A 193 -14.07 -10.99 18.90
C HIS A 193 -12.97 -9.96 19.10
N ALA A 194 -13.12 -9.06 20.08
CA ALA A 194 -12.13 -8.05 20.41
C ALA A 194 -10.78 -8.67 20.77
N ALA A 195 -10.75 -9.69 21.62
CA ALA A 195 -9.51 -10.36 22.01
C ALA A 195 -8.80 -11.01 20.81
N SER A 196 -9.54 -11.73 19.96
CA SER A 196 -8.96 -12.41 18.80
C SER A 196 -8.39 -11.43 17.78
N VAL A 197 -9.12 -10.36 17.49
CA VAL A 197 -8.70 -9.34 16.52
C VAL A 197 -7.53 -8.51 17.06
N LEU A 198 -7.55 -8.12 18.34
CA LEU A 198 -6.43 -7.41 18.96
C LEU A 198 -5.16 -8.26 19.01
N LEU A 199 -5.26 -9.56 19.33
CA LEU A 199 -4.13 -10.49 19.30
C LEU A 199 -3.56 -10.64 17.88
N ALA A 200 -4.42 -10.75 16.86
CA ALA A 200 -4.02 -10.85 15.47
C ALA A 200 -3.29 -9.58 14.97
N SER A 201 -3.81 -8.39 15.30
CA SER A 201 -3.14 -7.13 15.03
C SER A 201 -1.81 -7.02 15.75
N PHE A 202 -1.78 -7.33 17.05
CA PHE A 202 -0.56 -7.28 17.86
C PHE A 202 0.52 -8.22 17.31
N PHE A 203 0.15 -9.44 16.91
CA PHE A 203 1.03 -10.38 16.25
C PHE A 203 1.65 -9.81 14.98
N THR A 204 0.84 -9.22 14.11
CA THR A 204 1.31 -8.72 12.81
C THR A 204 2.29 -7.58 13.01
N ILE A 205 1.95 -6.66 13.89
CA ILE A 205 2.80 -5.53 14.26
C ILE A 205 4.13 -6.05 14.83
N CYS A 206 4.09 -6.89 15.87
CA CYS A 206 5.30 -7.46 16.46
C CYS A 206 6.10 -8.32 15.47
N GLY A 207 5.43 -9.00 14.54
CA GLY A 207 6.03 -9.84 13.50
C GLY A 207 6.84 -9.04 12.50
N VAL A 208 6.26 -7.95 11.99
CA VAL A 208 6.95 -6.98 11.15
C VAL A 208 8.15 -6.41 11.91
N PHE A 209 7.98 -6.04 13.18
CA PHE A 209 9.07 -5.53 13.99
C PHE A 209 10.19 -6.53 14.23
N ALA A 210 9.83 -7.77 14.56
CA ALA A 210 10.77 -8.85 14.79
C ALA A 210 11.55 -9.18 13.50
N LEU A 211 10.89 -9.25 12.35
CA LEU A 211 11.54 -9.53 11.08
C LEU A 211 12.50 -8.42 10.66
N LEU A 212 12.03 -7.16 10.63
CA LEU A 212 12.88 -6.03 10.26
C LEU A 212 13.97 -5.78 11.31
N GLY A 213 13.67 -5.96 12.59
CA GLY A 213 14.60 -5.84 13.69
C GLY A 213 15.69 -6.90 13.65
N THR A 214 15.34 -8.16 13.39
CA THR A 214 16.32 -9.26 13.26
C THR A 214 17.20 -9.07 12.04
N LEU A 215 16.63 -8.68 10.90
CA LEU A 215 17.42 -8.29 9.72
C LEU A 215 18.37 -7.14 10.04
N SER A 216 17.92 -6.13 10.79
CA SER A 216 18.78 -5.02 11.21
C SER A 216 19.84 -5.40 12.23
N ALA A 217 19.59 -6.45 13.01
CA ALA A 217 20.55 -7.00 13.96
C ALA A 217 21.58 -7.89 13.27
N LEU A 218 21.20 -8.69 12.26
CA LEU A 218 22.06 -9.68 11.60
C LEU A 218 22.90 -9.08 10.45
N LEU A 219 22.31 -8.22 9.61
CA LEU A 219 22.97 -7.71 8.40
C LEU A 219 23.87 -6.49 8.69
N PRO A 220 25.01 -6.35 7.97
CA PRO A 220 25.76 -5.10 7.91
C PRO A 220 24.89 -3.92 7.45
N ARG A 221 25.22 -2.69 7.86
CA ARG A 221 24.43 -1.47 7.59
C ARG A 221 24.10 -1.27 6.11
N GLU A 222 25.04 -1.62 5.23
CA GLU A 222 24.91 -1.50 3.77
C GLU A 222 23.91 -2.51 3.20
N ALA A 223 24.09 -3.80 3.54
CA ALA A 223 23.19 -4.86 3.12
C ALA A 223 21.78 -4.69 3.71
N PHE A 224 21.67 -4.09 4.91
CA PHE A 224 20.37 -3.74 5.46
C PHE A 224 19.69 -2.61 4.67
N ARG A 225 20.39 -1.52 4.32
CA ARG A 225 19.79 -0.42 3.54
C ARG A 225 19.36 -0.88 2.14
N ALA A 226 20.10 -1.81 1.59
CA ALA A 226 19.83 -2.50 0.34
C ALA A 226 18.57 -3.36 0.42
N CYS A 227 18.56 -4.29 1.38
CA CYS A 227 17.52 -5.29 1.55
C CYS A 227 16.24 -4.71 2.16
N SER A 228 16.32 -3.65 2.97
CA SER A 228 15.20 -3.03 3.69
C SER A 228 14.05 -2.67 2.77
N SER A 229 14.31 -1.97 1.66
CA SER A 229 13.24 -1.57 0.74
C SER A 229 12.56 -2.78 0.09
N TRP A 230 13.33 -3.79 -0.29
CA TRP A 230 12.79 -5.01 -0.90
C TRP A 230 12.00 -5.84 0.11
N VAL A 231 12.50 -6.03 1.32
CA VAL A 231 11.79 -6.73 2.39
C VAL A 231 10.50 -6.01 2.75
N ARG A 232 10.52 -4.69 2.88
CA ARG A 232 9.30 -3.90 3.11
C ARG A 232 8.31 -4.05 1.98
N ALA A 233 8.76 -3.99 0.72
CA ALA A 233 7.88 -4.21 -0.43
C ALA A 233 7.27 -5.62 -0.39
N VAL A 234 8.05 -6.67 -0.14
CA VAL A 234 7.55 -8.04 -0.03
C VAL A 234 6.55 -8.19 1.11
N ILE A 235 6.81 -7.62 2.29
CA ILE A 235 5.87 -7.64 3.42
C ILE A 235 4.59 -6.89 3.06
N LEU A 236 4.67 -5.69 2.45
CA LEU A 236 3.50 -4.93 2.01
C LEU A 236 2.67 -5.71 0.99
N LEU A 237 3.32 -6.38 0.03
CA LEU A 237 2.66 -7.23 -0.94
C LEU A 237 1.98 -8.43 -0.28
N ALA A 238 2.65 -9.10 0.67
CA ALA A 238 2.07 -10.20 1.42
C ALA A 238 0.84 -9.77 2.26
N LEU A 239 0.88 -8.56 2.85
CA LEU A 239 -0.24 -7.99 3.59
C LEU A 239 -1.39 -7.58 2.67
N LEU A 240 -1.09 -7.01 1.50
CA LEU A 240 -2.08 -6.70 0.46
C LEU A 240 -2.72 -7.98 -0.10
N ALA A 241 -1.93 -9.04 -0.30
CA ALA A 241 -2.40 -10.35 -0.72
C ALA A 241 -3.34 -11.00 0.30
N LEU A 242 -3.25 -10.61 1.58
CA LEU A 242 -4.13 -11.11 2.64
C LEU A 242 -5.57 -10.62 2.49
N LEU A 243 -5.77 -9.41 1.95
CA LEU A 243 -7.08 -8.79 1.77
C LEU A 243 -8.03 -9.62 0.90
N PRO A 244 -7.66 -10.03 -0.34
CA PRO A 244 -8.55 -10.85 -1.17
C PRO A 244 -8.84 -12.22 -0.55
N THR A 245 -7.92 -12.78 0.26
CA THR A 245 -8.22 -14.03 0.97
C THR A 245 -9.39 -13.90 1.94
N GLY A 246 -9.65 -12.68 2.44
CA GLY A 246 -10.78 -12.37 3.33
C GLY A 246 -12.13 -12.80 2.75
N PHE A 247 -12.31 -12.68 1.44
CA PHE A 247 -13.53 -13.06 0.74
C PHE A 247 -13.66 -14.58 0.52
N ALA A 248 -12.55 -15.33 0.65
CA ALA A 248 -12.48 -16.78 0.42
C ALA A 248 -12.49 -17.61 1.72
N GLY A 249 -12.86 -17.03 2.88
CA GLY A 249 -12.72 -17.67 4.19
C GLY A 249 -13.35 -19.07 4.31
N THR A 250 -14.53 -19.30 3.71
CA THR A 250 -15.19 -20.62 3.71
C THR A 250 -14.45 -21.65 2.86
N ALA A 251 -13.97 -21.25 1.68
CA ALA A 251 -13.20 -22.12 0.80
C ALA A 251 -11.87 -22.52 1.47
N LEU A 252 -11.18 -21.56 2.10
CA LEU A 252 -9.91 -21.79 2.79
C LEU A 252 -10.05 -22.77 3.97
N VAL A 253 -11.08 -22.60 4.80
CA VAL A 253 -11.33 -23.53 5.92
C VAL A 253 -11.70 -24.92 5.40
N ARG A 254 -12.54 -25.01 4.37
CA ARG A 254 -12.89 -26.30 3.78
C ARG A 254 -11.67 -27.01 3.19
N SER A 255 -10.83 -26.30 2.44
CA SER A 255 -9.59 -26.85 1.88
C SER A 255 -8.62 -27.32 2.96
N LEU A 256 -8.52 -26.59 4.07
CA LEU A 256 -7.67 -26.97 5.20
C LEU A 256 -8.19 -28.20 5.96
N GLU A 257 -9.51 -28.36 6.04
CA GLU A 257 -10.13 -29.56 6.63
C GLU A 257 -9.99 -30.79 5.73
N HIS A 258 -9.97 -30.61 4.40
CA HIS A 258 -9.72 -31.69 3.45
C HIS A 258 -8.24 -32.08 3.39
N ASP A 259 -7.31 -31.10 3.44
CA ASP A 259 -5.87 -31.32 3.47
C ASP A 259 -5.21 -30.56 4.65
N PRO A 260 -5.07 -31.21 5.82
CA PRO A 260 -4.46 -30.62 7.00
C PRO A 260 -2.97 -30.26 6.84
N HIS A 261 -2.29 -30.79 5.83
CA HIS A 261 -0.86 -30.56 5.59
C HIS A 261 -0.58 -29.46 4.57
N SER A 262 -1.62 -28.88 3.97
CA SER A 262 -1.52 -27.77 3.02
C SER A 262 -0.74 -26.57 3.56
N ALA A 263 -0.10 -25.82 2.65
CA ALA A 263 0.61 -24.57 2.96
C ALA A 263 -0.29 -23.51 3.63
N LEU A 264 -1.62 -23.65 3.49
CA LEU A 264 -2.61 -22.82 4.18
C LEU A 264 -2.40 -22.78 5.70
N ARG A 265 -1.84 -23.83 6.30
CA ARG A 265 -1.52 -23.87 7.74
C ARG A 265 -0.55 -22.78 8.20
N PHE A 266 0.15 -22.10 7.29
CA PHE A 266 1.08 -21.01 7.62
C PHE A 266 0.42 -19.62 7.53
N LEU A 267 -0.83 -19.52 7.07
CA LEU A 267 -1.56 -18.26 7.02
C LEU A 267 -1.98 -17.85 8.43
N PRO A 268 -1.45 -16.76 9.00
CA PRO A 268 -1.73 -16.44 10.39
C PRO A 268 -3.21 -16.06 10.69
N PRO A 269 -4.02 -15.49 9.76
CA PRO A 269 -5.45 -15.30 10.02
C PRO A 269 -6.18 -16.59 10.38
N LEU A 270 -5.77 -17.75 9.83
CA LEU A 270 -6.35 -19.04 10.18
C LEU A 270 -5.99 -19.48 11.60
N TRP A 271 -4.83 -19.08 12.13
CA TRP A 271 -4.45 -19.35 13.53
C TRP A 271 -5.37 -18.60 14.48
N TYR A 272 -5.59 -17.31 14.23
CA TYR A 272 -6.48 -16.50 15.06
C TYR A 272 -7.96 -16.87 14.85
N LEU A 273 -8.36 -17.34 13.67
CA LEU A 273 -9.69 -17.91 13.46
C LEU A 273 -9.86 -19.21 14.27
N GLY A 274 -8.84 -20.05 14.33
CA GLY A 274 -8.84 -21.25 15.15
C GLY A 274 -8.95 -20.93 16.64
N LEU A 275 -8.20 -19.93 17.12
CA LEU A 275 -8.31 -19.41 18.49
C LEU A 275 -9.73 -18.88 18.76
N TYR A 276 -10.28 -18.11 17.83
CA TYR A 276 -11.63 -17.55 17.91
C TYR A 276 -12.67 -18.66 18.11
N GLN A 277 -12.65 -19.67 17.24
CA GLN A 277 -13.62 -20.78 17.31
C GLN A 277 -13.41 -21.63 18.56
N SER A 278 -12.17 -21.76 19.04
CA SER A 278 -11.85 -22.50 20.27
C SER A 278 -12.43 -21.80 21.49
N LEU A 279 -12.33 -20.48 21.57
CA LEU A 279 -12.95 -19.67 22.62
C LEU A 279 -14.48 -19.70 22.59
N GLN A 280 -15.08 -19.95 21.42
CA GLN A 280 -16.52 -20.19 21.27
C GLN A 280 -16.94 -21.64 21.51
N HIS A 281 -15.99 -22.54 21.84
CA HIS A 281 -16.22 -23.98 21.99
C HIS A 281 -16.81 -24.66 20.73
N ARG A 282 -16.46 -24.15 19.54
CA ARG A 282 -16.96 -24.64 18.24
C ARG A 282 -15.85 -24.97 17.23
N ALA A 283 -14.61 -25.06 17.67
CA ALA A 283 -13.48 -25.37 16.78
C ALA A 283 -13.46 -26.86 16.37
N SER A 284 -13.22 -27.11 15.09
CA SER A 284 -12.74 -28.42 14.63
C SER A 284 -11.34 -28.69 15.19
N PRO A 285 -10.91 -29.96 15.36
CA PRO A 285 -9.62 -30.30 15.97
C PRO A 285 -8.42 -29.68 15.23
N VAL A 286 -8.51 -29.56 13.91
CA VAL A 286 -7.49 -28.91 13.07
C VAL A 286 -7.39 -27.41 13.40
N LEU A 287 -8.53 -26.71 13.49
CA LEU A 287 -8.58 -25.30 13.85
C LEU A 287 -8.13 -25.05 15.30
N ALA A 288 -8.47 -25.94 16.24
CA ALA A 288 -8.01 -25.84 17.62
C ALA A 288 -6.48 -25.92 17.73
N ALA A 289 -5.84 -26.83 16.99
CA ALA A 289 -4.39 -26.93 16.94
C ALA A 289 -3.73 -25.67 16.37
N LEU A 290 -4.34 -25.06 15.33
CA LEU A 290 -3.87 -23.77 14.78
C LEU A 290 -4.06 -22.61 15.77
N GLY A 291 -5.14 -22.62 16.56
CA GLY A 291 -5.37 -21.66 17.63
C GLY A 291 -4.26 -21.66 18.69
N GLN A 292 -3.83 -22.86 19.12
CA GLN A 292 -2.71 -22.99 20.05
C GLN A 292 -1.39 -22.49 19.44
N ARG A 293 -1.13 -22.80 18.17
CA ARG A 293 0.04 -22.24 17.45
C ARG A 293 0.00 -20.72 17.40
N GLY A 294 -1.16 -20.12 17.18
CA GLY A 294 -1.34 -18.66 17.21
C GLY A 294 -0.91 -18.05 18.54
N LEU A 295 -1.36 -18.60 19.67
CA LEU A 295 -0.98 -18.12 21.01
C LEU A 295 0.52 -18.22 21.27
N VAL A 296 1.14 -19.35 20.93
CA VAL A 296 2.59 -19.53 21.07
C VAL A 296 3.35 -18.56 20.16
N ALA A 297 2.88 -18.37 18.93
CA ALA A 297 3.51 -17.49 17.96
C ALA A 297 3.49 -16.02 18.39
N VAL A 298 2.40 -15.53 19.00
CA VAL A 298 2.36 -14.16 19.60
C VAL A 298 3.48 -13.98 20.62
N GLY A 299 3.59 -14.91 21.57
CA GLY A 299 4.62 -14.85 22.62
C GLY A 299 6.03 -14.91 22.05
N ALA A 300 6.27 -15.83 21.12
CA ALA A 300 7.57 -16.00 20.47
C ALA A 300 7.99 -14.76 19.66
N VAL A 301 7.07 -14.21 18.86
CA VAL A 301 7.32 -13.02 18.04
C VAL A 301 7.53 -11.78 18.91
N PHE A 302 6.77 -11.62 20.00
CA PHE A 302 7.00 -10.53 20.95
C PHE A 302 8.39 -10.62 21.59
N ALA A 303 8.80 -11.81 22.04
CA ALA A 303 10.15 -12.02 22.58
C ALA A 303 11.22 -11.70 21.53
N LEU A 304 11.04 -12.16 20.29
CA LEU A 304 11.96 -11.89 19.18
C LEU A 304 12.05 -10.39 18.84
N MET A 305 10.93 -9.68 18.90
CA MET A 305 10.89 -8.22 18.76
C MET A 305 11.74 -7.54 19.84
N VAL A 306 11.55 -7.89 21.12
CA VAL A 306 12.29 -7.29 22.24
C VAL A 306 13.80 -7.56 22.10
N VAL A 307 14.18 -8.80 21.81
CA VAL A 307 15.58 -9.19 21.61
C VAL A 307 16.20 -8.48 20.41
N SER A 308 15.51 -8.48 19.28
CA SER A 308 16.02 -7.86 18.05
C SER A 308 16.14 -6.34 18.18
N TYR A 309 15.20 -5.68 18.86
CA TYR A 309 15.29 -4.26 19.20
C TYR A 309 16.51 -3.96 20.09
N ALA A 310 16.71 -4.74 21.16
CA ALA A 310 17.86 -4.59 22.04
C ALA A 310 19.20 -4.79 21.31
N LEU A 311 19.31 -5.80 20.46
CA LEU A 311 20.50 -6.08 19.64
C LEU A 311 20.76 -4.97 18.62
N SER A 312 19.72 -4.52 17.93
CA SER A 312 19.81 -3.47 16.92
C SER A 312 20.24 -2.15 17.53
N TYR A 313 19.74 -1.83 18.74
CA TYR A 313 20.19 -0.67 19.49
C TYR A 313 21.67 -0.77 19.84
N ARG A 314 22.12 -1.90 20.41
CA ARG A 314 23.55 -2.08 20.77
C ARG A 314 24.48 -1.96 19.56
N ARG A 315 24.12 -2.57 18.42
CA ARG A 315 24.95 -2.52 17.20
C ARG A 315 24.92 -1.16 16.51
N ARG A 316 23.75 -0.51 16.38
CA ARG A 316 23.65 0.76 15.63
C ARG A 316 24.04 1.99 16.42
N PHE A 317 23.82 2.02 17.74
CA PHE A 317 24.19 3.18 18.56
C PHE A 317 25.70 3.45 18.51
N ALA A 318 26.53 2.43 18.29
CA ALA A 318 27.97 2.58 18.05
C ALA A 318 28.29 3.06 16.63
N GLY A 319 27.61 2.52 15.61
CA GLY A 319 27.93 2.78 14.20
C GLY A 319 27.30 4.03 13.57
N VAL A 320 26.42 4.78 14.27
CA VAL A 320 25.82 6.02 13.73
C VAL A 320 26.89 7.12 13.52
N LEU A 321 27.92 7.16 14.35
CA LEU A 321 29.03 8.11 14.27
C LEU A 321 30.06 7.77 13.18
N GLU A 322 30.16 6.50 12.83
CA GLU A 322 31.04 6.02 11.77
C GLU A 322 30.36 6.28 10.42
N GLY A 323 30.65 7.42 9.80
CA GLY A 323 30.19 7.77 8.46
C GLY A 323 30.40 6.60 7.49
N GLY A 324 29.30 5.98 7.05
CA GLY A 324 29.35 4.73 6.31
C GLY A 324 29.99 4.88 4.93
N ARG A 325 30.81 3.89 4.54
CA ARG A 325 31.33 3.74 3.17
C ARG A 325 30.20 3.42 2.17
N ARG A 326 30.48 3.63 0.89
CA ARG A 326 29.49 3.50 -0.21
C ARG A 326 29.12 2.01 -0.44
N PRO A 327 27.82 1.66 -0.58
CA PRO A 327 27.33 0.27 -0.57
C PRO A 327 27.64 -0.56 -1.83
N ALA A 328 27.76 -1.89 -1.66
CA ALA A 328 28.01 -2.89 -2.70
C ALA A 328 26.89 -3.08 -3.77
N GLU A 329 25.68 -2.57 -3.51
CA GLU A 329 24.53 -2.60 -4.44
C GLU A 329 24.78 -1.93 -5.80
N GLN A 330 25.84 -1.15 -5.93
CA GLN A 330 26.17 -0.45 -7.17
C GLN A 330 26.29 -1.36 -8.39
N ARG A 331 26.68 -2.64 -8.24
CA ARG A 331 26.88 -3.54 -9.39
C ARG A 331 25.56 -4.02 -10.03
N LEU A 332 24.60 -4.51 -9.24
CA LEU A 332 23.29 -4.91 -9.77
C LEU A 332 22.50 -3.71 -10.29
N PHE A 333 22.53 -2.60 -9.54
CA PHE A 333 21.94 -1.34 -10.00
C PHE A 333 22.62 -0.81 -11.25
N ALA A 334 23.93 -1.04 -11.46
CA ALA A 334 24.60 -0.67 -12.70
C ALA A 334 24.04 -1.42 -13.91
N VAL A 335 23.69 -2.71 -13.79
CA VAL A 335 23.06 -3.47 -14.87
C VAL A 335 21.66 -2.93 -15.17
N VAL A 336 20.83 -2.72 -14.14
CA VAL A 336 19.49 -2.15 -14.31
C VAL A 336 19.57 -0.76 -14.94
N LEU A 337 20.44 0.10 -14.43
CA LEU A 337 20.69 1.44 -14.97
C LEU A 337 21.20 1.38 -16.41
N PHE A 338 22.07 0.43 -16.75
CA PHE A 338 22.56 0.25 -18.11
C PHE A 338 21.42 -0.06 -19.08
N VAL A 339 20.52 -0.99 -18.72
CA VAL A 339 19.33 -1.33 -19.53
C VAL A 339 18.42 -0.12 -19.70
N LEU A 340 18.13 0.60 -18.61
CA LEU A 340 17.27 1.80 -18.65
C LEU A 340 17.93 2.96 -19.43
N ASP A 341 19.26 3.10 -19.38
CA ASP A 341 20.02 4.12 -20.12
C ASP A 341 20.11 3.81 -21.64
N LEU A 342 19.61 2.66 -22.12
CA LEU A 342 19.49 2.36 -23.56
C LEU A 342 18.40 3.20 -24.25
N PHE A 343 17.28 3.42 -23.56
CA PHE A 343 16.10 4.11 -24.10
C PHE A 343 16.34 5.58 -24.47
N PRO A 344 16.99 6.43 -23.63
CA PRO A 344 17.20 7.84 -23.94
C PRO A 344 18.37 8.10 -24.90
N ARG A 345 18.99 7.08 -25.51
CA ARG A 345 20.19 7.27 -26.35
C ARG A 345 19.94 8.14 -27.59
N ARG A 346 18.72 8.11 -28.14
CA ARG A 346 18.30 8.90 -29.31
C ARG A 346 17.52 10.17 -28.96
N ALA A 347 17.28 10.43 -27.68
CA ALA A 347 16.51 11.59 -27.22
C ALA A 347 17.37 12.87 -27.18
N SER A 348 16.71 14.03 -27.17
CA SER A 348 17.38 15.33 -27.04
C SER A 348 18.18 15.43 -25.72
N GLY A 349 19.18 16.33 -25.68
CA GLY A 349 20.04 16.50 -24.50
C GLY A 349 19.25 16.74 -23.21
N PHE A 350 18.21 17.57 -23.27
CA PHE A 350 17.29 17.83 -22.17
C PHE A 350 16.53 16.57 -21.73
N GLN A 351 15.86 15.88 -22.66
CA GLN A 351 15.07 14.68 -22.32
C GLN A 351 15.95 13.57 -21.72
N ARG A 352 17.17 13.41 -22.25
CA ARG A 352 18.13 12.44 -21.74
C ARG A 352 18.61 12.77 -20.33
N ALA A 353 18.89 14.04 -20.04
CA ALA A 353 19.31 14.48 -18.71
C ALA A 353 18.18 14.27 -17.68
N CYS A 354 16.96 14.69 -18.02
CA CYS A 354 15.79 14.52 -17.16
C CYS A 354 15.45 13.05 -16.93
N HIS A 355 15.44 12.20 -17.97
CA HIS A 355 15.24 10.76 -17.82
C HIS A 355 16.25 10.15 -16.84
N ARG A 356 17.53 10.47 -17.01
CA ARG A 356 18.62 10.02 -16.15
C ARG A 356 18.48 10.48 -14.70
N PHE A 357 18.04 11.71 -14.50
CA PHE A 357 17.73 12.23 -13.17
C PHE A 357 16.59 11.43 -12.54
N VAL A 358 15.46 11.29 -13.24
CA VAL A 358 14.25 10.61 -12.73
C VAL A 358 14.54 9.15 -12.40
N VAL A 359 15.14 8.39 -13.32
CA VAL A 359 15.48 6.97 -13.09
C VAL A 359 16.40 6.80 -11.89
N ARG A 360 17.45 7.64 -11.77
CA ARG A 360 18.37 7.55 -10.63
C ARG A 360 17.72 7.99 -9.32
N ALA A 361 16.85 8.97 -9.34
CA ALA A 361 16.11 9.41 -8.16
C ALA A 361 15.13 8.32 -7.69
N LEU A 362 14.37 7.71 -8.61
CA LEU A 362 13.44 6.61 -8.31
C LEU A 362 14.16 5.40 -7.69
N LEU A 363 15.31 5.03 -8.23
CA LEU A 363 16.05 3.85 -7.77
C LEU A 363 16.94 4.11 -6.55
N ARG A 364 17.27 5.37 -6.23
CA ARG A 364 18.14 5.71 -5.10
C ARG A 364 17.39 6.03 -3.81
N ASN A 365 16.20 6.64 -3.91
CA ASN A 365 15.42 7.01 -2.73
C ASN A 365 14.54 5.84 -2.26
N GLU A 366 14.54 5.54 -0.95
CA GLU A 366 13.74 4.46 -0.37
C GLU A 366 12.24 4.69 -0.54
N THR A 367 11.77 5.92 -0.36
CA THR A 367 10.35 6.26 -0.54
C THR A 367 9.88 5.99 -1.96
N HIS A 368 10.67 6.40 -2.97
CA HIS A 368 10.33 6.15 -4.38
C HIS A 368 10.46 4.67 -4.76
N ARG A 369 11.47 3.97 -4.24
CA ARG A 369 11.60 2.50 -4.43
C ARG A 369 10.38 1.77 -3.90
N LEU A 370 9.88 2.13 -2.72
CA LEU A 370 8.67 1.53 -2.15
C LEU A 370 7.42 1.89 -2.97
N ALA A 371 7.30 3.16 -3.38
CA ALA A 371 6.20 3.62 -4.23
C ALA A 371 6.14 2.91 -5.59
N LEU A 372 7.29 2.44 -6.10
CA LEU A 372 7.37 1.67 -7.34
C LEU A 372 7.22 0.15 -7.12
N ALA A 373 7.84 -0.40 -6.07
CA ALA A 373 7.84 -1.83 -5.81
C ALA A 373 6.44 -2.37 -5.45
N VAL A 374 5.63 -1.58 -4.74
CA VAL A 374 4.27 -1.99 -4.36
C VAL A 374 3.36 -2.15 -5.59
N PRO A 375 3.22 -1.17 -6.51
CA PRO A 375 2.43 -1.35 -7.73
C PRO A 375 2.96 -2.43 -8.67
N ILE A 376 4.29 -2.55 -8.84
CA ILE A 376 4.90 -3.62 -9.65
C ILE A 376 4.54 -4.99 -9.08
N GLY A 377 4.73 -5.17 -7.77
CA GLY A 377 4.45 -6.43 -7.12
C GLY A 377 2.96 -6.75 -7.11
N LEU A 378 2.09 -5.76 -6.91
CA LEU A 378 0.65 -5.95 -6.95
C LEU A 378 0.18 -6.33 -8.36
N GLY A 379 0.73 -5.68 -9.39
CA GLY A 379 0.47 -6.02 -10.79
C GLY A 379 0.86 -7.45 -11.13
N TRP A 380 2.05 -7.87 -10.72
CA TRP A 380 2.51 -9.24 -10.93
C TRP A 380 1.76 -10.27 -10.06
N MET A 381 1.34 -9.91 -8.85
CA MET A 381 0.52 -10.77 -8.00
C MET A 381 -0.82 -11.08 -8.66
N LEU A 382 -1.50 -10.07 -9.20
CA LEU A 382 -2.76 -10.23 -9.93
C LEU A 382 -2.53 -10.99 -11.25
N ALA A 383 -1.45 -10.69 -11.96
CA ALA A 383 -1.07 -11.42 -13.17
C ALA A 383 -0.83 -12.91 -12.88
N PHE A 384 -0.14 -13.27 -11.80
CA PHE A 384 0.06 -14.66 -11.41
C PHE A 384 -1.25 -15.34 -11.03
N GLN A 385 -2.16 -14.64 -10.35
CA GLN A 385 -3.49 -15.17 -10.05
C GLN A 385 -4.24 -15.51 -11.34
N ASP A 386 -4.24 -14.60 -12.31
CA ASP A 386 -4.88 -14.81 -13.61
C ASP A 386 -4.22 -15.99 -14.36
N ILE A 387 -2.89 -16.06 -14.40
CA ILE A 387 -2.13 -17.17 -15.02
C ILE A 387 -2.49 -18.53 -14.38
N HIS A 388 -2.60 -18.61 -13.05
CA HIS A 388 -2.93 -19.86 -12.35
C HIS A 388 -4.40 -20.24 -12.51
N SER A 389 -5.28 -19.27 -12.73
CA SER A 389 -6.70 -19.51 -12.98
C SER A 389 -6.99 -19.94 -14.42
N ALA A 390 -6.06 -19.67 -15.34
CA ALA A 390 -6.21 -20.03 -16.75
C ALA A 390 -6.22 -21.56 -16.94
N PRO A 391 -7.16 -22.11 -17.72
CA PRO A 391 -7.15 -23.52 -18.07
C PRO A 391 -5.87 -23.87 -18.85
N PRO A 392 -5.29 -25.07 -18.65
CA PRO A 392 -4.10 -25.47 -19.38
C PRO A 392 -4.39 -25.50 -20.89
N PRO A 393 -3.44 -25.09 -21.74
CA PRO A 393 -3.64 -25.08 -23.18
C PRO A 393 -3.89 -26.51 -23.68
N VAL A 394 -5.02 -26.71 -24.35
CA VAL A 394 -5.44 -28.04 -24.86
C VAL A 394 -4.53 -28.51 -26.01
N LEU A 395 -4.09 -27.58 -26.87
CA LEU A 395 -3.20 -27.81 -28.01
C LEU A 395 -2.23 -26.62 -28.14
N TRP A 396 -0.99 -26.89 -28.53
CA TRP A 396 -0.02 -25.84 -28.90
C TRP A 396 -0.57 -25.05 -30.10
N GLY A 397 -0.64 -23.71 -29.96
CA GLY A 397 -1.21 -22.82 -30.98
C GLY A 397 -2.72 -22.60 -30.92
N ALA A 398 -3.43 -23.19 -29.95
CA ALA A 398 -4.81 -22.83 -29.66
C ALA A 398 -4.91 -21.37 -29.14
N PRO A 399 -6.06 -20.68 -29.32
CA PRO A 399 -6.24 -19.34 -28.78
C PRO A 399 -6.05 -19.37 -27.25
N PRO A 400 -5.24 -18.45 -26.70
CA PRO A 400 -4.98 -18.41 -25.27
C PRO A 400 -6.25 -18.06 -24.50
N ALA A 401 -6.33 -18.57 -23.27
CA ALA A 401 -7.41 -18.23 -22.35
C ALA A 401 -7.41 -16.71 -22.05
N VAL A 402 -8.60 -16.12 -21.84
CA VAL A 402 -8.77 -14.69 -21.58
C VAL A 402 -7.99 -14.24 -20.34
N GLU A 403 -7.93 -15.11 -19.34
CA GLU A 403 -7.19 -14.91 -18.09
C GLU A 403 -5.69 -14.73 -18.37
N LEU A 404 -5.13 -15.52 -19.30
CA LEU A 404 -3.71 -15.41 -19.68
C LEU A 404 -3.41 -14.09 -20.41
N LEU A 405 -4.35 -13.60 -21.23
CA LEU A 405 -4.25 -12.31 -21.92
C LEU A 405 -4.41 -11.11 -20.96
N ARG A 406 -5.19 -11.29 -19.88
CA ARG A 406 -5.40 -10.27 -18.85
C ARG A 406 -4.15 -9.98 -18.02
N ALA A 407 -3.34 -11.01 -17.76
CA ALA A 407 -2.18 -10.94 -16.88
C ALA A 407 -1.17 -9.81 -17.24
N PRO A 408 -0.65 -9.69 -18.48
CA PRO A 408 0.27 -8.62 -18.83
C PRO A 408 -0.38 -7.22 -18.79
N LEU A 409 -1.68 -7.11 -19.08
CA LEU A 409 -2.42 -5.84 -19.00
C LEU A 409 -2.56 -5.36 -17.55
N ALA A 410 -2.81 -6.28 -16.60
CA ALA A 410 -2.87 -5.95 -15.18
C ALA A 410 -1.51 -5.43 -14.66
N ALA A 411 -0.42 -6.10 -15.03
CA ALA A 411 0.94 -5.66 -14.69
C ALA A 411 1.30 -4.31 -15.32
N ALA A 412 0.94 -4.08 -16.59
CA ALA A 412 1.16 -2.82 -17.29
C ALA A 412 0.42 -1.66 -16.61
N TYR A 413 -0.89 -1.82 -16.34
CA TYR A 413 -1.71 -0.76 -15.76
C TYR A 413 -1.17 -0.29 -14.41
N LEU A 414 -0.86 -1.24 -13.52
CA LEU A 414 -0.38 -0.92 -12.18
C LEU A 414 1.05 -0.36 -12.19
N LEU A 415 1.92 -0.79 -13.11
CA LEU A 415 3.23 -0.15 -13.30
C LEU A 415 3.10 1.30 -13.77
N ILE A 416 2.25 1.56 -14.78
CA ILE A 416 2.03 2.90 -15.33
C ILE A 416 1.44 3.82 -14.25
N LEU A 417 0.42 3.36 -13.52
CA LEU A 417 -0.18 4.09 -12.42
C LEU A 417 0.85 4.34 -11.29
N GLY A 418 1.63 3.32 -10.93
CA GLY A 418 2.67 3.43 -9.90
C GLY A 418 3.73 4.47 -10.23
N LEU A 419 4.22 4.50 -11.48
CA LEU A 419 5.15 5.53 -11.95
C LEU A 419 4.50 6.91 -11.98
N ARG A 420 3.26 7.02 -12.44
CA ARG A 420 2.51 8.29 -12.45
C ARG A 420 2.36 8.88 -11.05
N LEU A 421 2.08 8.05 -10.04
CA LEU A 421 2.01 8.43 -8.64
C LEU A 421 3.39 8.78 -8.08
N ALA A 422 4.42 8.00 -8.43
CA ALA A 422 5.79 8.27 -8.01
C ALA A 422 6.30 9.63 -8.52
N PHE A 423 5.89 10.05 -9.72
CA PHE A 423 6.26 11.36 -10.28
C PHE A 423 5.75 12.56 -9.49
N GLU A 424 4.65 12.41 -8.75
CA GLU A 424 4.09 13.47 -7.88
C GLU A 424 4.78 13.52 -6.49
N LEU A 425 5.62 12.53 -6.16
CA LEU A 425 6.35 12.51 -4.89
C LEU A 425 7.69 13.24 -5.06
N PRO A 426 7.95 14.33 -4.33
CA PRO A 426 9.21 15.07 -4.47
C PRO A 426 10.40 14.25 -3.96
N ALA A 427 11.51 14.25 -4.70
CA ALA A 427 12.80 13.72 -4.23
C ALA A 427 13.43 14.62 -3.16
N GLY A 428 13.14 15.93 -3.22
CA GLY A 428 13.49 16.92 -2.22
C GLY A 428 12.91 18.28 -2.62
N VAL A 429 11.98 18.80 -1.81
CA VAL A 429 11.26 20.04 -2.13
C VAL A 429 12.22 21.23 -2.22
N SER A 430 13.22 21.28 -1.35
CA SER A 430 14.25 22.32 -1.34
C SER A 430 15.15 22.31 -2.57
N ALA A 431 15.23 21.22 -3.34
CA ALA A 431 16.06 21.16 -4.55
C ALA A 431 15.37 21.75 -5.80
N ASN A 432 14.10 22.14 -5.70
CA ASN A 432 13.31 22.65 -6.82
C ASN A 432 13.87 23.96 -7.42
N TRP A 433 14.59 24.77 -6.62
CA TRP A 433 15.17 26.04 -7.10
C TRP A 433 16.13 25.84 -8.27
N ILE A 434 16.83 24.71 -8.36
CA ILE A 434 17.77 24.42 -9.45
C ILE A 434 17.02 24.33 -10.78
N PHE A 435 15.88 23.65 -10.78
CA PHE A 435 15.06 23.50 -11.99
C PHE A 435 14.42 24.82 -12.39
N ARG A 436 13.97 25.63 -11.41
CA ARG A 436 13.44 26.98 -11.66
C ARG A 436 14.48 27.94 -12.25
N ALA A 437 15.75 27.78 -11.86
CA ALA A 437 16.82 28.67 -12.31
C ALA A 437 17.34 28.33 -13.72
N ILE A 438 17.30 27.06 -14.11
CA ILE A 438 17.93 26.56 -15.34
C ILE A 438 16.92 26.38 -16.48
N LEU A 439 15.67 26.02 -16.17
CA LEU A 439 14.69 25.65 -17.20
C LEU A 439 13.82 26.83 -17.60
N ASP A 440 13.79 27.10 -18.91
CA ASP A 440 12.76 27.96 -19.48
C ASP A 440 11.40 27.22 -19.49
N PRO A 441 10.35 27.76 -18.86
CA PRO A 441 9.03 27.15 -18.82
C PRO A 441 8.38 26.98 -20.19
N ARG A 442 8.72 27.80 -21.18
CA ARG A 442 8.02 27.83 -22.49
C ARG A 442 8.69 26.98 -23.56
N GLU A 443 10.01 26.78 -23.47
CA GLU A 443 10.77 26.05 -24.51
C GLU A 443 10.82 24.53 -24.27
N ASN A 444 10.58 24.06 -23.04
CA ASN A 444 10.81 22.67 -22.68
C ASN A 444 9.53 21.86 -22.48
N GLU A 445 9.34 20.81 -23.28
CA GLU A 445 8.26 19.84 -23.06
C GLU A 445 8.69 18.71 -22.10
N THR A 446 8.00 18.55 -20.97
CA THR A 446 8.27 17.50 -19.97
C THR A 446 7.49 16.21 -20.21
N LEU A 447 6.40 16.27 -20.98
CA LEU A 447 5.55 15.13 -21.31
C LEU A 447 6.32 13.99 -22.01
N PRO A 448 7.17 14.24 -23.03
CA PRO A 448 7.99 13.19 -23.64
C PRO A 448 8.95 12.51 -22.67
N VAL A 449 9.45 13.24 -21.67
CA VAL A 449 10.32 12.69 -20.63
C VAL A 449 9.57 11.67 -19.78
N ALA A 450 8.37 12.03 -19.31
CA ALA A 450 7.54 11.13 -18.51
C ALA A 450 7.17 9.87 -19.28
N ARG A 451 6.77 10.00 -20.56
CA ARG A 451 6.51 8.86 -21.46
C ARG A 451 7.73 7.96 -21.60
N LEU A 452 8.90 8.55 -21.87
CA LEU A 452 10.15 7.81 -22.05
C LEU A 452 10.53 7.02 -20.78
N VAL A 453 10.39 7.62 -19.60
CA VAL A 453 10.63 6.93 -18.33
C VAL A 453 9.67 5.75 -18.19
N ILE A 454 8.36 5.94 -18.42
CA ILE A 454 7.40 4.83 -18.28
C ILE A 454 7.71 3.69 -19.24
N VAL A 455 7.98 3.98 -20.52
CA VAL A 455 8.35 2.96 -21.52
C VAL A 455 9.64 2.24 -21.13
N SER A 456 10.63 2.95 -20.56
CA SER A 456 11.90 2.34 -20.12
C SER A 456 11.71 1.28 -19.03
N PHE A 457 10.71 1.43 -18.15
CA PHE A 457 10.36 0.42 -17.14
C PHE A 457 9.40 -0.64 -17.71
N LEU A 458 8.43 -0.24 -18.53
CA LEU A 458 7.43 -1.13 -19.12
C LEU A 458 8.07 -2.25 -19.96
N ALA A 459 9.10 -1.91 -20.74
CA ALA A 459 9.77 -2.85 -21.63
C ALA A 459 10.42 -4.04 -20.88
N PRO A 460 11.34 -3.85 -19.92
CA PRO A 460 11.95 -4.96 -19.20
C PRO A 460 11.01 -5.61 -18.17
N VAL A 461 10.09 -4.87 -17.55
CA VAL A 461 9.28 -5.37 -16.42
C VAL A 461 8.01 -6.08 -16.87
N VAL A 462 7.43 -5.72 -18.02
CA VAL A 462 6.15 -6.26 -18.49
C VAL A 462 6.25 -6.86 -19.88
N LEU A 463 6.77 -6.13 -20.87
CA LEU A 463 6.77 -6.60 -22.26
C LEU A 463 7.69 -7.81 -22.47
N LEU A 464 8.88 -7.82 -21.86
CA LEU A 464 9.80 -8.95 -21.96
C LEU A 464 9.22 -10.23 -21.32
N PRO A 465 8.71 -10.21 -20.07
CA PRO A 465 7.99 -11.36 -19.51
C PRO A 465 6.75 -11.78 -20.29
N ALA A 466 5.96 -10.82 -20.79
CA ALA A 466 4.79 -11.12 -21.62
C ALA A 466 5.19 -11.84 -22.91
N PHE A 467 6.24 -11.37 -23.59
CA PHE A 467 6.77 -12.03 -24.78
C PHE A 467 7.23 -13.46 -24.50
N VAL A 468 7.96 -13.67 -23.40
CA VAL A 468 8.42 -15.01 -23.00
C VAL A 468 7.22 -15.93 -22.72
N LEU A 469 6.23 -15.44 -21.97
CA LEU A 469 5.02 -16.20 -21.66
C LEU A 469 4.26 -16.58 -22.93
N SER A 470 3.99 -15.62 -23.80
CA SER A 470 3.32 -15.85 -25.09
C SER A 470 4.11 -16.75 -26.04
N TYR A 471 5.44 -16.66 -26.02
CA TYR A 471 6.31 -17.53 -26.82
C TYR A 471 6.16 -18.99 -26.41
N THR A 472 6.07 -19.26 -25.10
CA THR A 472 5.92 -20.63 -24.58
C THR A 472 4.55 -21.27 -24.86
N THR A 473 3.51 -20.47 -25.13
CA THR A 473 2.13 -20.96 -25.31
C THR A 473 1.65 -20.93 -26.76
N ALA A 474 2.00 -19.89 -27.51
CA ALA A 474 1.43 -19.61 -28.84
C ALA A 474 2.47 -19.50 -29.97
N GLY A 475 3.76 -19.64 -29.67
CA GLY A 475 4.86 -19.54 -30.64
C GLY A 475 5.22 -18.11 -31.03
N PHE A 476 6.24 -17.97 -31.90
CA PHE A 476 6.88 -16.68 -32.21
C PHE A 476 5.99 -15.62 -32.89
N PRO A 477 5.24 -15.89 -33.97
CA PRO A 477 4.49 -14.82 -34.64
C PRO A 477 3.37 -14.26 -33.75
N SER A 478 2.69 -15.15 -33.02
CA SER A 478 1.65 -14.77 -32.05
C SER A 478 2.23 -14.01 -30.86
N SER A 479 3.42 -14.39 -30.37
CA SER A 479 4.05 -13.69 -29.23
C SER A 479 4.47 -12.26 -29.58
N VAL A 480 4.98 -12.03 -30.79
CA VAL A 480 5.26 -10.68 -31.28
C VAL A 480 3.98 -9.86 -31.37
N LEU A 481 2.91 -10.42 -31.96
CA LEU A 481 1.63 -9.74 -32.14
C LEU A 481 0.99 -9.34 -30.79
N GLN A 482 0.94 -10.27 -29.84
CA GLN A 482 0.41 -10.03 -28.49
C GLN A 482 1.25 -8.98 -27.74
N THR A 483 2.58 -9.06 -27.82
CA THR A 483 3.46 -8.07 -27.17
C THR A 483 3.29 -6.67 -27.79
N LEU A 484 3.12 -6.58 -29.11
CA LEU A 484 2.82 -5.33 -29.80
C LEU A 484 1.45 -4.78 -29.42
N TYR A 485 0.45 -5.64 -29.25
CA TYR A 485 -0.88 -5.25 -28.78
C TYR A 485 -0.84 -4.69 -27.35
N VAL A 486 -0.18 -5.37 -26.42
CA VAL A 486 0.03 -4.89 -25.04
C VAL A 486 0.79 -3.56 -25.04
N LEU A 487 1.81 -3.41 -25.88
CA LEU A 487 2.53 -2.14 -26.04
C LEU A 487 1.59 -1.03 -26.55
N ALA A 488 0.80 -1.29 -27.59
CA ALA A 488 -0.12 -0.34 -28.19
C ALA A 488 -1.16 0.18 -27.16
N LEU A 489 -1.81 -0.73 -26.44
CA LEU A 489 -2.74 -0.37 -25.37
C LEU A 489 -2.05 0.39 -24.24
N SER A 490 -0.86 -0.04 -23.84
CA SER A 490 -0.08 0.63 -22.80
C SER A 490 0.29 2.06 -23.19
N LEU A 491 0.64 2.31 -24.46
CA LEU A 491 0.90 3.66 -24.97
C LEU A 491 -0.35 4.54 -24.90
N CYS A 492 -1.52 4.03 -25.29
CA CYS A 492 -2.78 4.76 -25.13
C CYS A 492 -3.06 5.09 -23.66
N LEU A 493 -2.84 4.14 -22.75
CA LEU A 493 -3.01 4.38 -21.31
C LEU A 493 -2.03 5.43 -20.77
N ILE A 494 -0.77 5.39 -21.21
CA ILE A 494 0.24 6.40 -20.86
C ILE A 494 -0.21 7.79 -21.29
N GLU A 495 -0.77 7.93 -22.50
CA GLU A 495 -1.30 9.20 -23.00
C GLU A 495 -2.47 9.73 -22.15
N VAL A 496 -3.38 8.85 -21.76
CA VAL A 496 -4.53 9.22 -20.91
C VAL A 496 -4.08 9.60 -19.50
N GLN A 497 -3.15 8.85 -18.89
CA GLN A 497 -2.69 9.09 -17.52
C GLN A 497 -1.77 10.29 -17.40
N LEU A 498 -1.04 10.63 -18.47
CA LEU A 498 -0.21 11.83 -18.55
C LEU A 498 -0.95 13.02 -19.21
N ALA A 499 -2.25 12.91 -19.46
CA ALA A 499 -3.04 14.02 -19.97
C ALA A 499 -2.91 15.23 -19.02
N GLY A 500 -2.51 16.38 -19.57
CA GLY A 500 -2.28 17.59 -18.77
C GLY A 500 -1.02 17.58 -17.89
N TYR A 501 -0.15 16.57 -17.98
CA TYR A 501 1.08 16.52 -17.19
C TYR A 501 2.13 17.52 -17.71
N ARG A 502 2.45 18.54 -16.91
CA ARG A 502 3.38 19.64 -17.26
C ARG A 502 4.55 19.80 -16.28
N LYS A 503 4.70 18.91 -15.31
CA LYS A 503 5.72 19.00 -14.26
C LYS A 503 6.98 18.22 -14.64
N VAL A 504 8.14 18.68 -14.18
CA VAL A 504 9.31 17.78 -14.16
C VAL A 504 9.04 16.73 -13.08
N PRO A 505 9.13 15.42 -13.38
CA PRO A 505 8.87 14.40 -12.38
C PRO A 505 9.78 14.57 -11.16
N LEU A 506 9.22 14.38 -9.96
CA LEU A 506 9.93 14.38 -8.67
C LEU A 506 10.39 15.74 -8.14
N THR A 507 10.07 16.86 -8.80
CA THR A 507 10.57 18.19 -8.39
C THR A 507 9.52 19.04 -7.68
N CYS A 508 8.25 18.82 -7.98
CA CYS A 508 7.16 19.64 -7.44
C CYS A 508 6.66 19.11 -6.10
N PRO A 509 6.16 19.99 -5.20
CA PRO A 509 5.54 19.56 -3.96
C PRO A 509 4.33 18.67 -4.24
N VAL A 510 3.96 17.81 -3.28
CA VAL A 510 2.81 16.90 -3.44
C VAL A 510 1.53 17.73 -3.59
N PRO A 511 0.69 17.48 -4.61
CA PRO A 511 -0.60 18.14 -4.71
C PRO A 511 -1.42 17.83 -3.46
N GLY A 512 -2.03 18.85 -2.86
CA GLY A 512 -3.02 18.62 -1.81
C GLY A 512 -4.19 17.87 -2.42
N PHE A 513 -4.31 16.57 -2.16
CA PHE A 513 -5.48 15.77 -2.53
C PHE A 513 -6.69 16.24 -1.70
N ARG A 514 -7.23 17.41 -2.02
CA ARG A 514 -8.26 18.07 -1.21
C ARG A 514 -9.66 17.64 -1.64
N ASP A 515 -9.91 17.61 -2.95
CA ASP A 515 -11.24 17.37 -3.48
C ASP A 515 -11.19 16.12 -4.38
N ASN A 516 -12.10 15.17 -4.16
CA ASN A 516 -12.36 14.01 -5.03
C ASN A 516 -11.38 12.80 -4.97
N LEU A 517 -10.61 12.59 -3.89
CA LEU A 517 -9.73 11.40 -3.79
C LEU A 517 -10.49 10.07 -3.97
N LEU A 518 -11.67 9.94 -3.36
CA LEU A 518 -12.52 8.75 -3.53
C LEU A 518 -12.92 8.55 -4.99
N MET A 519 -13.31 9.63 -5.66
CA MET A 519 -13.71 9.59 -7.06
C MET A 519 -12.51 9.29 -7.97
N LEU A 520 -11.31 9.81 -7.68
CA LEU A 520 -10.08 9.43 -8.37
C LEU A 520 -9.78 7.94 -8.19
N CYS A 521 -9.85 7.42 -6.96
CA CYS A 521 -9.67 5.99 -6.70
C CYS A 521 -10.71 5.14 -7.46
N LEU A 522 -11.97 5.57 -7.50
CA LEU A 522 -13.03 4.90 -8.24
C LEU A 522 -12.77 4.94 -9.76
N MET A 523 -12.38 6.10 -10.32
CA MET A 523 -12.03 6.22 -11.73
C MET A 523 -10.85 5.32 -12.11
N GLN A 524 -9.81 5.25 -11.27
CA GLN A 524 -8.66 4.38 -11.50
C GLN A 524 -9.03 2.89 -11.36
N PHE A 525 -9.92 2.54 -10.43
CA PHE A 525 -10.44 1.17 -10.32
C PHE A 525 -11.28 0.76 -11.54
N LEU A 526 -12.21 1.61 -11.97
CA LEU A 526 -13.01 1.37 -13.18
C LEU A 526 -12.13 1.34 -14.43
N GLY A 527 -11.13 2.22 -14.51
CA GLY A 527 -10.13 2.25 -15.56
C GLY A 527 -9.31 0.96 -15.60
N TYR A 528 -8.90 0.42 -14.45
CA TYR A 528 -8.22 -0.87 -14.34
C TYR A 528 -9.09 -2.01 -14.86
N GLU A 529 -10.35 -2.10 -14.43
CA GLU A 529 -11.25 -3.16 -14.87
C GLU A 529 -11.57 -3.07 -16.37
N ALA A 530 -11.81 -1.87 -16.89
CA ALA A 530 -12.05 -1.64 -18.31
C ALA A 530 -10.81 -1.97 -19.15
N PHE A 531 -9.63 -1.52 -18.74
CA PHE A 531 -8.37 -1.74 -19.46
C PHE A 531 -7.99 -3.23 -19.48
N THR A 532 -8.12 -3.93 -18.35
CA THR A 532 -7.70 -5.32 -18.24
C THR A 532 -8.72 -6.28 -18.86
N ARG A 533 -9.99 -6.26 -18.45
CA ARG A 533 -11.01 -7.17 -18.98
C ARG A 533 -11.42 -6.81 -20.41
N GLY A 534 -11.60 -5.52 -20.67
CA GLY A 534 -11.93 -5.03 -22.01
C GLY A 534 -10.79 -5.28 -22.99
N GLY A 535 -9.55 -4.96 -22.60
CA GLY A 535 -8.37 -5.24 -23.42
C GLY A 535 -8.19 -6.72 -23.72
N ALA A 536 -8.28 -7.60 -22.72
CA ALA A 536 -8.15 -9.04 -22.93
C ALA A 536 -9.27 -9.63 -23.82
N GLY A 537 -10.52 -9.16 -23.65
CA GLY A 537 -11.63 -9.59 -24.48
C GLY A 537 -11.50 -9.13 -25.94
N LEU A 538 -11.01 -7.90 -26.16
CA LEU A 538 -10.72 -7.38 -27.49
C LEU A 538 -9.57 -8.13 -28.15
N GLU A 539 -8.50 -8.43 -27.42
CA GLU A 539 -7.37 -9.21 -27.90
C GLU A 539 -7.82 -10.61 -28.34
N LEU A 540 -8.62 -11.30 -27.51
CA LEU A 540 -9.17 -12.61 -27.87
C LEU A 540 -10.01 -12.51 -29.16
N TRP A 541 -10.88 -11.51 -29.27
CA TRP A 541 -11.68 -11.31 -30.47
C TRP A 541 -10.81 -11.10 -31.73
N MET A 542 -9.72 -10.32 -31.61
CA MET A 542 -8.77 -10.10 -32.70
C MET A 542 -7.96 -11.36 -33.05
N LEU A 543 -7.63 -12.20 -32.07
CA LEU A 543 -6.98 -13.49 -32.33
C LEU A 543 -7.90 -14.47 -33.07
N LEU A 544 -9.22 -14.41 -32.83
CA LEU A 544 -10.21 -15.17 -33.57
C LEU A 544 -10.47 -14.59 -34.97
N HIS A 545 -10.38 -13.26 -35.13
CA HIS A 545 -10.58 -12.55 -36.39
C HIS A 545 -9.37 -11.66 -36.71
N PRO A 546 -8.30 -12.19 -37.35
CA PRO A 546 -7.02 -11.50 -37.47
C PRO A 546 -7.07 -10.17 -38.24
N ALA A 547 -8.09 -9.97 -39.08
CA ALA A 547 -8.34 -8.67 -39.73
C ALA A 547 -8.58 -7.53 -38.71
N GLY A 548 -9.05 -7.85 -37.50
CA GLY A 548 -9.28 -6.89 -36.43
C GLY A 548 -8.02 -6.16 -35.96
N PHE A 549 -6.82 -6.75 -36.10
CA PHE A 549 -5.57 -6.10 -35.75
C PHE A 549 -5.27 -4.86 -36.62
N LEU A 550 -5.80 -4.79 -37.84
CA LEU A 550 -5.67 -3.62 -38.71
C LEU A 550 -6.41 -2.39 -38.16
N LEU A 551 -7.35 -2.58 -37.24
CA LEU A 551 -8.09 -1.48 -36.60
C LEU A 551 -7.33 -0.87 -35.42
N VAL A 552 -6.31 -1.55 -34.89
CA VAL A 552 -5.53 -1.06 -33.73
C VAL A 552 -4.89 0.32 -34.01
N PRO A 553 -4.21 0.56 -35.14
CA PRO A 553 -3.67 1.88 -35.45
C PRO A 553 -4.76 2.96 -35.57
N ALA A 554 -5.93 2.62 -36.12
CA ALA A 554 -7.05 3.55 -36.23
C ALA A 554 -7.61 3.93 -34.85
N TRP A 555 -7.72 2.96 -33.93
CA TRP A 555 -8.09 3.22 -32.53
C TRP A 555 -7.04 4.03 -31.79
N MET A 556 -5.75 3.75 -31.97
CA MET A 556 -4.68 4.54 -31.38
C MET A 556 -4.73 6.00 -31.87
N ALA A 557 -4.93 6.21 -33.18
CA ALA A 557 -5.08 7.54 -33.75
C ALA A 557 -6.32 8.26 -33.21
N GLY A 558 -7.45 7.56 -33.08
CA GLY A 558 -8.67 8.09 -32.49
C GLY A 558 -8.50 8.47 -31.02
N ALA A 559 -7.87 7.61 -30.21
CA ALA A 559 -7.58 7.89 -28.80
C ALA A 559 -6.62 9.07 -28.65
N TRP A 560 -5.59 9.15 -29.49
CA TRP A 560 -4.66 10.27 -29.54
C TRP A 560 -5.35 11.58 -29.91
N TYR A 561 -6.19 11.56 -30.95
CA TYR A 561 -6.96 12.73 -31.40
C TYR A 561 -7.94 13.21 -30.33
N TRP A 562 -8.67 12.28 -29.70
CA TRP A 562 -9.58 12.59 -28.60
C TRP A 562 -8.85 13.23 -27.42
N ASN A 563 -7.69 12.69 -27.03
CA ASN A 563 -6.88 13.25 -25.95
C ASN A 563 -6.34 14.65 -26.30
N ARG A 564 -5.89 14.86 -27.54
CA ARG A 564 -5.46 16.17 -28.07
C ARG A 564 -6.57 17.20 -27.96
N ARG A 565 -7.76 16.87 -28.48
CA ARG A 565 -8.92 17.76 -28.47
C ARG A 565 -9.34 18.11 -27.05
N ARG A 566 -9.38 17.14 -26.13
CA ARG A 566 -9.68 17.39 -24.72
C ARG A 566 -8.68 18.35 -24.07
N ILE A 567 -7.39 18.24 -24.39
CA ILE A 567 -6.36 19.15 -23.87
C ILE A 567 -6.51 20.55 -24.45
N GLU A 568 -6.87 20.67 -25.73
CA GLU A 568 -7.14 21.94 -26.39
C GLU A 568 -8.37 22.62 -25.75
N GLU A 569 -9.48 21.89 -25.59
CA GLU A 569 -10.69 22.38 -24.91
C GLU A 569 -10.38 22.85 -23.46
N ALA A 570 -9.57 22.09 -22.71
CA ALA A 570 -9.17 22.48 -21.35
C ALA A 570 -8.20 23.69 -21.33
N ARG A 571 -7.44 23.94 -22.41
CA ARG A 571 -6.63 25.17 -22.55
C ARG A 571 -7.52 26.36 -22.86
N GLU A 572 -8.49 26.20 -23.77
CA GLU A 572 -9.45 27.24 -24.14
C GLU A 572 -10.32 27.66 -22.95
N ALA A 573 -10.71 26.71 -22.10
CA ALA A 573 -11.44 26.98 -20.85
C ALA A 573 -10.59 27.70 -19.78
N GLY A 574 -9.30 27.96 -20.02
CA GLY A 574 -8.41 28.64 -19.08
C GLY A 574 -8.07 27.81 -17.83
N GLU A 575 -8.35 26.50 -17.85
CA GLU A 575 -8.06 25.56 -16.77
C GLU A 575 -6.57 25.15 -16.74
N LEU A 576 -5.84 25.33 -17.84
CA LEU A 576 -4.45 24.87 -18.01
C LEU A 576 -3.48 25.98 -18.48
N GLU A 577 -2.66 26.52 -17.57
CA GLU A 577 -1.62 27.54 -17.84
C GLU A 577 -0.48 27.04 -18.74
N GLU A 578 -0.07 27.84 -19.74
CA GLU A 578 1.00 27.49 -20.69
C GLU A 578 2.39 27.31 -20.04
N GLY A 579 3.10 26.24 -20.43
CA GLY A 579 4.48 25.96 -20.01
C GLY A 579 4.64 24.96 -18.85
N VAL A 580 5.88 24.75 -18.42
CA VAL A 580 6.26 23.87 -17.31
C VAL A 580 5.89 24.52 -15.97
N THR A 581 5.23 23.76 -15.10
CA THR A 581 4.85 24.22 -13.76
C THR A 581 5.80 23.70 -12.69
N PHE A 582 6.29 24.61 -11.83
CA PHE A 582 7.20 24.30 -10.72
C PHE A 582 6.53 24.33 -9.35
N GLU A 583 5.25 24.69 -9.30
CA GLU A 583 4.39 24.71 -8.12
C GLU A 583 3.07 24.02 -8.47
N ASN A 584 2.37 23.50 -7.46
CA ASN A 584 0.98 23.11 -7.68
C ASN A 584 0.19 24.40 -7.79
N ALA A 585 -0.45 24.63 -8.94
CA ALA A 585 -1.31 25.79 -9.12
C ALA A 585 -2.28 25.88 -7.93
N PRO A 586 -2.33 27.02 -7.21
CA PRO A 586 -3.32 27.18 -6.15
C PRO A 586 -4.70 27.06 -6.78
N VAL A 587 -5.60 26.30 -6.14
CA VAL A 587 -7.01 26.27 -6.54
C VAL A 587 -7.49 27.72 -6.56
N ARG A 588 -7.97 28.20 -7.72
CA ARG A 588 -8.44 29.58 -7.85
C ARG A 588 -9.57 29.78 -6.83
N VAL A 589 -9.31 30.60 -5.82
CA VAL A 589 -10.26 30.91 -4.73
C VAL A 589 -11.52 31.61 -5.23
N VAL A 590 -11.48 32.14 -6.46
CA VAL A 590 -12.60 32.80 -7.12
C VAL A 590 -12.70 32.25 -8.54
N GLU A 591 -13.61 31.30 -8.75
CA GLU A 591 -14.22 31.12 -10.07
C GLU A 591 -15.08 32.35 -10.31
N ARG A 592 -14.69 33.20 -11.26
CA ARG A 592 -15.63 34.18 -11.79
C ARG A 592 -16.68 33.37 -12.55
N LEU A 593 -17.91 33.39 -12.05
CA LEU A 593 -19.08 33.05 -12.85
C LEU A 593 -19.10 34.06 -14.00
N ASP A 594 -18.65 33.62 -15.18
CA ASP A 594 -19.01 34.28 -16.42
C ASP A 594 -20.52 34.05 -16.61
N LEU A 595 -21.31 35.00 -16.11
CA LEU A 595 -22.76 35.10 -16.31
C LEU A 595 -23.09 35.68 -17.69
#